data_AF-A0AAV1DES0-F1
#
_entry.id   AF-A0AAV1DES0-F1
#
_cell.length_a   1.000
_cell.length_b   1.000
_cell.length_c   1.000
_cell.angle_alpha   90.00
_cell.angle_beta   90.00
_cell.angle_gamma   90.00
#
_symmetry.space_group_name_H-M   'P 1'
#
loop_
_entity.id
_entity.type
_entity.pdbx_description
1 polymer ?
#
loop_
_entity_poly.entity_id
_entity_poly.type
_entity_poly.pdbx_seq_one_letter_code
_entity_poly.pdbx_strand_id
1 'polypeptide(L)'
;MFDASLTKEHDFHLLNGNRIKAPFMTSHKKQYISAYDGFKVLRLPYCEGQENGRYFWMYFFLPDKMKELQALVEKLGSEPDFIDGHPARELVEVGDFRIPKFKILFDFDASKLLKDLGLVLPFSPGGFTNMVDSGGEDLEVEAIFHQSFIEVNEEDEMKKRLKEMEGEAAALCEMQAIFEEMGCAQGQLHLFFPCLLGFPSWLQS
;
A
#
# COMPACT_ATOMS: atom_id res chain seq x y z
N MET A 1 8.91 -14.40 -9.88
CA MET A 1 9.36 -15.29 -8.79
C MET A 1 10.87 -15.20 -8.67
N PHE A 2 11.33 -14.92 -7.45
CA PHE A 2 12.73 -14.70 -7.08
C PHE A 2 13.23 -15.88 -6.26
N ASP A 3 14.46 -16.32 -6.49
CA ASP A 3 15.11 -17.38 -5.70
C ASP A 3 15.91 -16.72 -4.57
N ALA A 4 15.56 -17.03 -3.32
CA ALA A 4 16.18 -16.44 -2.14
C ALA A 4 17.69 -16.71 -2.06
N SER A 5 18.17 -17.81 -2.66
CA SER A 5 19.61 -18.11 -2.70
C SER A 5 20.42 -17.16 -3.60
N LEU A 6 19.74 -16.43 -4.49
CA LEU A 6 20.35 -15.45 -5.38
C LEU A 6 20.38 -14.03 -4.80
N THR A 7 19.68 -13.80 -3.68
CA THR A 7 19.62 -12.49 -3.03
C THR A 7 20.97 -12.14 -2.40
N LYS A 8 21.43 -10.91 -2.68
CA LYS A 8 22.75 -10.43 -2.26
C LYS A 8 22.70 -8.97 -1.84
N GLU A 9 23.64 -8.61 -0.96
CA GLU A 9 23.84 -7.22 -0.54
C GLU A 9 24.40 -6.36 -1.67
N HIS A 10 23.72 -5.27 -1.99
CA HIS A 10 24.17 -4.24 -2.93
C HIS A 10 24.01 -2.84 -2.34
N ASP A 11 24.65 -1.86 -2.97
CA ASP A 11 24.49 -0.46 -2.59
C ASP A 11 23.09 0.03 -3.02
N PHE A 12 22.35 0.61 -2.10
CA PHE A 12 21.17 1.42 -2.36
C PHE A 12 21.52 2.91 -2.17
N HIS A 13 21.23 3.72 -3.18
CA HIS A 13 21.55 5.14 -3.20
C HIS A 13 20.38 5.95 -2.65
N LEU A 14 20.60 6.64 -1.53
CA LEU A 14 19.61 7.50 -0.89
C LEU A 14 19.53 8.87 -1.56
N LEU A 15 18.37 9.54 -1.46
CA LEU A 15 18.15 10.86 -2.04
C LEU A 15 19.11 11.94 -1.52
N ASN A 16 19.60 11.79 -0.28
CA ASN A 16 20.60 12.67 0.32
C ASN A 16 22.04 12.42 -0.19
N GLY A 17 22.23 11.48 -1.12
CA GLY A 17 23.53 11.11 -1.70
C GLY A 17 24.28 10.02 -0.93
N ASN A 18 23.82 9.62 0.25
CA ASN A 18 24.42 8.53 1.01
C ASN A 18 24.12 7.16 0.37
N ARG A 19 24.89 6.15 0.77
CA ARG A 19 24.70 4.76 0.35
C ARG A 19 24.52 3.87 1.57
N ILE A 20 23.59 2.93 1.46
CA ILE A 20 23.41 1.85 2.42
C ILE A 20 23.56 0.51 1.72
N LYS A 21 23.91 -0.54 2.47
CA LYS A 21 23.78 -1.91 1.98
C LYS A 21 22.35 -2.38 2.20
N ALA A 22 21.76 -2.96 1.16
CA ALA A 22 20.45 -3.59 1.23
C ALA A 22 20.47 -4.91 0.45
N PRO A 23 19.68 -5.91 0.86
CA PRO A 23 19.51 -7.14 0.10
C PRO A 23 18.67 -6.88 -1.15
N PHE A 24 19.18 -7.26 -2.32
CA PHE A 24 18.42 -7.22 -3.57
C PHE A 24 18.17 -8.63 -4.09
N MET A 25 16.89 -8.87 -4.41
CA MET A 25 16.42 -10.04 -5.12
C MET A 25 16.74 -9.90 -6.62
N THR A 26 16.99 -11.01 -7.29
CA THR A 26 17.26 -11.04 -8.73
C THR A 26 16.56 -12.20 -9.44
N SER A 27 16.42 -12.11 -10.76
CA SER A 27 15.85 -13.15 -11.60
C SER A 27 16.45 -13.07 -13.00
N HIS A 28 16.74 -14.24 -13.58
CA HIS A 28 17.16 -14.37 -14.98
C HIS A 28 15.99 -14.67 -15.92
N LYS A 29 14.76 -14.76 -15.39
CA LYS A 29 13.56 -14.94 -16.22
C LYS A 29 13.17 -13.63 -16.88
N LYS A 30 12.53 -13.71 -18.04
CA LYS A 30 11.89 -12.55 -18.67
C LYS A 30 10.95 -11.83 -17.69
N GLN A 31 10.92 -10.51 -17.75
CA GLN A 31 10.10 -9.66 -16.88
C GLN A 31 9.22 -8.72 -17.71
N TYR A 32 8.09 -8.29 -17.15
CA TYR A 32 7.25 -7.27 -17.77
C TYR A 32 7.89 -5.90 -17.57
N ILE A 33 8.70 -5.45 -18.53
CA ILE A 33 9.44 -4.20 -18.44
C ILE A 33 9.22 -3.38 -19.72
N SER A 34 8.99 -2.09 -19.54
CA SER A 34 8.99 -1.11 -20.63
C SER A 34 9.87 0.08 -20.25
N ALA A 35 10.64 0.57 -21.22
CA ALA A 35 11.47 1.76 -21.06
C ALA A 35 10.81 2.93 -21.79
N TYR A 36 10.78 4.08 -21.12
CA TYR A 36 10.25 5.35 -21.61
C TYR A 36 11.34 6.41 -21.53
N ASP A 37 11.04 7.61 -22.03
CA ASP A 37 11.98 8.73 -21.94
C ASP A 37 12.16 9.16 -20.46
N GLY A 38 13.32 8.84 -19.90
CA GLY A 38 13.73 9.21 -18.55
C GLY A 38 13.37 8.23 -17.43
N PHE A 39 12.65 7.14 -17.71
CA PHE A 39 12.31 6.13 -16.70
C PHE A 39 11.96 4.76 -17.29
N LYS A 40 11.92 3.76 -16.42
CA LYS A 40 11.51 2.39 -16.73
C LYS A 40 10.35 1.97 -15.84
N VAL A 41 9.46 1.14 -16.38
CA VAL A 41 8.33 0.56 -15.65
C VAL A 41 8.52 -0.95 -15.59
N LEU A 42 8.50 -1.52 -14.39
CA LEU A 42 8.40 -2.95 -14.16
C LEU A 42 7.02 -3.28 -13.59
N ARG A 43 6.37 -4.33 -14.10
CA ARG A 43 5.11 -4.86 -13.58
C ARG A 43 5.30 -6.28 -13.04
N LEU A 44 5.15 -6.46 -11.74
CA LEU A 44 5.22 -7.78 -11.09
C LEU A 44 3.81 -8.29 -10.76
N PRO A 45 3.36 -9.42 -11.34
CA PRO A 45 2.10 -10.04 -10.95
C PRO A 45 2.21 -10.68 -9.56
N TYR A 46 1.17 -10.53 -8.74
CA TYR A 46 0.98 -11.34 -7.54
C TYR A 46 0.40 -12.70 -7.91
N CYS A 47 0.92 -13.77 -7.29
CA CYS A 47 0.48 -15.15 -7.57
C CYS A 47 -0.93 -15.43 -7.02
N GLU A 48 -1.34 -14.76 -5.94
CA GLU A 48 -2.64 -14.94 -5.29
C GLU A 48 -3.61 -13.83 -5.69
N GLY A 49 -4.72 -14.26 -6.27
CA GLY A 49 -5.76 -13.43 -6.91
C GLY A 49 -6.77 -14.29 -7.67
N GLN A 50 -6.37 -15.52 -8.01
CA GLN A 50 -7.21 -16.50 -8.69
C GLN A 50 -8.43 -16.96 -7.87
N GLU A 51 -8.42 -16.85 -6.54
CA GLU A 51 -9.55 -17.30 -5.71
C GLU A 51 -10.83 -16.48 -5.89
N ASN A 52 -10.73 -15.24 -6.39
CA ASN A 52 -11.88 -14.35 -6.61
C ASN A 52 -11.89 -13.69 -8.00
N GLY A 53 -11.13 -14.23 -8.96
CA GLY A 53 -11.01 -13.67 -10.31
C GLY A 53 -10.35 -12.28 -10.41
N ARG A 54 -9.71 -11.80 -9.33
CA ARG A 54 -9.05 -10.50 -9.26
C ARG A 54 -7.55 -10.68 -9.45
N TYR A 55 -6.93 -9.92 -10.34
CA TYR A 55 -5.49 -9.96 -10.57
C TYR A 55 -4.85 -8.70 -10.03
N PHE A 56 -3.83 -8.87 -9.17
CA PHE A 56 -3.07 -7.77 -8.62
C PHE A 56 -1.68 -7.73 -9.25
N TRP A 57 -1.20 -6.52 -9.50
CA TRP A 57 0.16 -6.26 -9.96
C TRP A 57 0.78 -5.14 -9.14
N MET A 58 2.07 -5.26 -8.85
CA MET A 58 2.89 -4.18 -8.33
C MET A 58 3.66 -3.53 -9.48
N TYR A 59 3.63 -2.20 -9.53
CA TYR A 59 4.37 -1.42 -10.51
C TYR A 59 5.55 -0.72 -9.86
N PHE A 60 6.72 -0.79 -10.48
CA PHE A 60 7.89 0.00 -10.12
C PHE A 60 8.18 0.99 -11.23
N PHE A 61 8.15 2.27 -10.89
CA PHE A 61 8.57 3.37 -11.76
C PHE A 61 9.97 3.79 -11.34
N LEU A 62 10.97 3.43 -12.15
CA LEU A 62 12.38 3.67 -11.85
C LEU A 62 12.92 4.76 -12.79
N PRO A 63 13.20 5.99 -12.28
CA PRO A 63 13.83 7.03 -13.11
C PRO A 63 15.24 6.63 -13.51
N ASP A 64 15.68 7.05 -14.69
CA ASP A 64 17.05 6.80 -15.17
C ASP A 64 18.09 7.54 -14.31
N LYS A 65 17.69 8.67 -13.70
CA LYS A 65 18.52 9.45 -12.77
C LYS A 65 17.84 9.60 -11.42
N MET A 66 18.60 9.39 -10.34
CA MET A 66 18.11 9.47 -8.96
C MET A 66 17.44 10.82 -8.63
N LYS A 67 17.98 11.93 -9.16
CA LYS A 67 17.47 13.29 -8.90
C LYS A 67 16.13 13.58 -9.57
N GLU A 68 15.66 12.70 -10.45
CA GLU A 68 14.42 12.88 -11.22
C GLU A 68 13.21 12.17 -10.57
N LEU A 69 13.40 11.49 -9.44
CA LEU A 69 12.29 10.81 -8.74
C LEU A 69 11.15 11.78 -8.38
N GLN A 70 11.47 12.97 -7.85
CA GLN A 70 10.46 13.95 -7.49
C GLN A 70 9.66 14.42 -8.72
N ALA A 71 10.33 14.72 -9.83
CA ALA A 71 9.67 15.10 -11.06
C ALA A 71 8.78 13.98 -11.62
N LEU A 72 9.20 12.72 -11.48
CA LEU A 72 8.40 11.56 -11.88
C LEU A 72 7.15 11.40 -11.00
N VAL A 73 7.26 11.63 -9.69
CA VAL A 73 6.11 11.64 -8.77
C VAL A 73 5.15 12.78 -9.08
N GLU A 74 5.66 13.97 -9.37
CA GLU A 74 4.83 15.12 -9.77
C GLU A 74 4.07 14.85 -11.08
N LYS A 75 4.72 14.23 -12.07
CA LYS A 75 4.03 13.79 -13.31
C LYS A 75 2.94 12.77 -13.02
N LEU A 76 3.25 11.75 -12.21
CA LEU A 76 2.27 10.71 -11.83
C LEU A 76 1.04 11.31 -11.13
N GLY A 77 1.21 12.37 -10.34
CA GLY A 77 0.11 13.04 -9.64
C GLY A 77 -0.63 14.11 -10.44
N SER A 78 -0.08 14.59 -11.56
CA SER A 78 -0.65 15.71 -12.35
C SER A 78 -1.16 15.32 -13.72
N GLU A 79 -0.59 14.27 -14.33
CA GLU A 79 -1.01 13.78 -15.64
C GLU A 79 -2.14 12.75 -15.47
N PRO A 80 -3.34 13.02 -16.01
CA PRO A 80 -4.40 12.03 -16.00
C PRO A 80 -3.97 10.79 -16.79
N ASP A 81 -4.42 9.62 -16.34
CA ASP A 81 -4.15 8.33 -16.97
C ASP A 81 -2.65 7.99 -17.10
N PHE A 82 -1.75 8.63 -16.35
CA PHE A 82 -0.30 8.40 -16.45
C PHE A 82 0.06 6.91 -16.34
N ILE A 83 -0.58 6.19 -15.42
CA ILE A 83 -0.34 4.75 -15.20
C ILE A 83 -0.81 3.94 -16.43
N ASP A 84 -2.01 4.24 -16.95
CA ASP A 84 -2.60 3.53 -18.08
C ASP A 84 -1.88 3.84 -19.40
N GLY A 85 -1.31 5.04 -19.52
CA GLY A 85 -0.49 5.51 -20.63
C GLY A 85 0.93 4.90 -20.67
N HIS A 86 1.39 4.30 -19.57
CA HIS A 86 2.73 3.69 -19.47
C HIS A 86 2.70 2.19 -19.14
N PRO A 87 2.01 1.36 -19.94
CA PRO A 87 1.84 -0.05 -19.62
C PRO A 87 3.14 -0.84 -19.83
N ALA A 88 3.45 -1.76 -18.91
CA ALA A 88 4.51 -2.76 -19.08
C ALA A 88 3.90 -4.13 -19.43
N ARG A 89 3.57 -4.34 -20.72
CA ARG A 89 2.80 -5.52 -21.18
C ARG A 89 3.65 -6.65 -21.74
N GLU A 90 4.88 -6.39 -22.17
CA GLU A 90 5.72 -7.37 -22.85
C GLU A 90 6.74 -7.99 -21.93
N LEU A 91 6.93 -9.32 -22.06
CA LEU A 91 7.99 -10.05 -21.39
C LEU A 91 9.29 -9.90 -22.16
N VAL A 92 10.26 -9.21 -21.56
CA VAL A 92 11.58 -8.98 -22.17
C VAL A 92 12.68 -9.70 -21.40
N GLU A 93 13.72 -10.11 -22.10
CA GLU A 93 14.95 -10.61 -21.47
C GLU A 93 15.58 -9.51 -20.63
N VAL A 94 16.13 -9.89 -19.47
CA VAL A 94 16.72 -8.93 -18.52
C VAL A 94 18.21 -9.17 -18.38
N GLY A 95 18.97 -8.07 -18.29
CA GLY A 95 20.39 -8.09 -17.96
C GLY A 95 20.59 -8.06 -16.45
N ASP A 96 21.14 -6.97 -15.94
CA ASP A 96 21.28 -6.74 -14.50
C ASP A 96 19.93 -6.34 -13.89
N PHE A 97 19.19 -7.31 -13.36
CA PHE A 97 17.87 -7.12 -12.77
C PHE A 97 17.92 -7.29 -11.26
N ARG A 98 17.62 -6.22 -10.52
CA ARG A 98 17.70 -6.21 -9.06
C ARG A 98 16.52 -5.45 -8.46
N ILE A 99 15.85 -6.05 -7.49
CA ILE A 99 14.75 -5.44 -6.73
C ILE A 99 15.11 -5.50 -5.24
N PRO A 100 15.21 -4.36 -4.54
CA PRO A 100 15.53 -4.38 -3.12
C PRO A 100 14.39 -5.04 -2.34
N LYS A 101 14.73 -5.81 -1.30
CA LYS A 101 13.74 -6.17 -0.27
C LYS A 101 13.47 -4.94 0.57
N PHE A 102 12.21 -4.67 0.87
CA PHE A 102 11.85 -3.58 1.77
C PHE A 102 10.54 -3.87 2.48
N LYS A 103 10.41 -3.22 3.63
CA LYS A 103 9.24 -3.23 4.48
C LYS A 103 8.94 -1.79 4.83
N ILE A 104 7.77 -1.28 4.43
CA ILE A 104 7.35 0.09 4.73
C ILE A 104 6.04 0.01 5.51
N LEU A 105 6.05 0.63 6.68
CA LEU A 105 4.90 0.91 7.50
C LEU A 105 4.62 2.41 7.37
N PHE A 106 3.39 2.79 7.11
CA PHE A 106 3.01 4.18 6.94
C PHE A 106 1.68 4.44 7.62
N ASP A 107 1.67 5.36 8.58
CA ASP A 107 0.48 5.83 9.26
C ASP A 107 0.47 7.36 9.33
N PHE A 108 -0.72 7.95 9.23
CA PHE A 108 -0.93 9.38 9.41
C PHE A 108 -2.39 9.72 9.73
N ASP A 109 -2.60 10.88 10.34
CA ASP A 109 -3.92 11.52 10.45
C ASP A 109 -4.23 12.28 9.15
N ALA A 110 -5.20 11.78 8.40
CA ALA A 110 -5.66 12.32 7.12
C ALA A 110 -6.55 13.56 7.27
N SER A 111 -6.95 13.93 8.48
CA SER A 111 -7.94 15.00 8.72
C SER A 111 -7.50 16.33 8.13
N LYS A 112 -6.25 16.73 8.37
CA LYS A 112 -5.71 17.98 7.83
C LYS A 112 -5.68 17.95 6.30
N LEU A 113 -5.17 16.86 5.72
CA LEU A 113 -5.06 16.70 4.27
C LEU A 113 -6.43 16.78 3.59
N LEU A 114 -7.45 16.12 4.14
CA LEU A 114 -8.81 16.13 3.60
C LEU A 114 -9.45 17.53 3.70
N LYS A 115 -9.23 18.25 4.81
CA LYS A 115 -9.65 19.66 4.94
C LYS A 115 -8.97 20.54 3.90
N ASP A 116 -7.65 20.39 3.71
CA ASP A 116 -6.88 21.15 2.72
C ASP A 116 -7.34 20.86 1.27
N LEU A 117 -7.87 19.66 1.02
CA LEU A 117 -8.50 19.26 -0.26
C LEU A 117 -9.98 19.72 -0.39
N GLY A 118 -10.53 20.42 0.60
CA GLY A 118 -11.88 20.99 0.57
C GLY A 118 -12.96 20.12 1.22
N LEU A 119 -12.62 18.94 1.76
CA LEU A 119 -13.55 18.11 2.53
C LEU A 119 -13.63 18.60 3.97
N VAL A 120 -14.40 19.67 4.20
CA VAL A 120 -14.49 20.34 5.50
C VAL A 120 -15.73 19.94 6.30
N LEU A 121 -16.87 19.70 5.63
CA LEU A 121 -18.16 19.43 6.28
C LEU A 121 -18.15 18.24 7.27
N PRO A 122 -17.45 17.13 7.00
CA PRO A 122 -17.32 16.04 7.98
C PRO A 122 -16.66 16.43 9.30
N PHE A 123 -15.94 17.56 9.34
CA PHE A 123 -15.19 18.02 10.52
C PHE A 123 -15.83 19.26 11.14
N SER A 124 -17.14 19.40 10.98
CA SER A 124 -17.94 20.46 11.57
C SER A 124 -19.24 19.88 12.10
N PRO A 125 -19.84 20.47 13.15
CA PRO A 125 -21.10 19.97 13.71
C PRO A 125 -22.23 19.95 12.66
N GLY A 126 -23.14 18.98 12.80
CA GLY A 126 -24.37 18.90 12.02
C GLY A 126 -24.23 18.16 10.68
N GLY A 127 -23.08 17.56 10.40
CA GLY A 127 -22.82 16.83 9.16
C GLY A 127 -23.35 15.39 9.11
N PHE A 128 -23.79 14.81 10.23
CA PHE A 128 -24.02 13.36 10.37
C PHE A 128 -25.38 12.96 10.97
N THR A 129 -26.41 13.77 10.72
CA THR A 129 -27.78 13.51 11.24
C THR A 129 -28.39 12.18 10.80
N ASN A 130 -27.85 11.55 9.75
CA ASN A 130 -28.31 10.25 9.22
C ASN A 130 -27.46 9.06 9.71
N MET A 131 -26.43 9.28 10.53
CA MET A 131 -25.59 8.19 11.06
C MET A 131 -26.01 7.73 12.46
N VAL A 132 -26.81 8.53 13.18
CA VAL A 132 -27.26 8.23 14.54
C VAL A 132 -28.74 8.57 14.71
N ASP A 133 -29.45 7.79 15.53
CA ASP A 133 -30.89 7.96 15.74
C ASP A 133 -31.25 9.22 16.54
N SER A 134 -30.32 9.80 17.31
CA SER A 134 -30.50 11.04 18.06
C SER A 134 -29.16 11.74 18.34
N GLY A 135 -29.15 13.08 18.35
CA GLY A 135 -27.96 13.87 18.74
C GLY A 135 -26.92 14.10 17.63
N GLY A 136 -27.26 13.81 16.37
CA GLY A 136 -26.36 14.01 15.23
C GLY A 136 -26.07 15.47 14.85
N GLU A 137 -26.73 16.43 15.49
CA GLU A 137 -26.54 17.87 15.24
C GLU A 137 -25.22 18.41 15.80
N ASP A 138 -24.67 17.76 16.83
CA ASP A 138 -23.38 18.12 17.43
C ASP A 138 -22.24 17.16 17.01
N LEU A 139 -22.52 16.17 16.16
CA LEU A 139 -21.52 15.20 15.74
C LEU A 139 -20.63 15.74 14.62
N GLU A 140 -19.33 15.50 14.78
CA GLU A 140 -18.28 15.76 13.80
C GLU A 140 -17.21 14.66 13.87
N VAL A 141 -16.43 14.53 12.80
CA VAL A 141 -15.25 13.67 12.80
C VAL A 141 -14.13 14.39 13.53
N GLU A 142 -13.64 13.78 14.60
CA GLU A 142 -12.47 14.26 15.34
C GLU A 142 -11.18 14.05 14.52
N ALA A 143 -10.97 12.81 14.07
CA ALA A 143 -9.78 12.42 13.31
C ALA A 143 -10.06 11.26 12.33
N ILE A 144 -9.26 11.18 11.26
CA ILE A 144 -9.27 10.07 10.31
C ILE A 144 -7.86 9.49 10.25
N PHE A 145 -7.64 8.36 10.90
CA PHE A 145 -6.35 7.68 10.89
C PHE A 145 -6.27 6.72 9.72
N HIS A 146 -5.23 6.86 8.90
CA HIS A 146 -4.89 5.92 7.84
C HIS A 146 -3.59 5.21 8.21
N GLN A 147 -3.62 3.88 8.24
CA GLN A 147 -2.45 3.04 8.40
C GLN A 147 -2.38 2.04 7.25
N SER A 148 -1.18 1.87 6.69
CA SER A 148 -0.88 0.99 5.58
C SER A 148 0.46 0.32 5.74
N PHE A 149 0.61 -0.78 5.02
CA PHE A 149 1.79 -1.62 5.07
C PHE A 149 2.09 -2.21 3.70
N ILE A 150 3.37 -2.21 3.32
CA ILE A 150 3.84 -2.96 2.16
C ILE A 150 5.13 -3.68 2.50
N GLU A 151 5.22 -4.93 2.03
CA GLU A 151 6.43 -5.71 2.06
C GLU A 151 6.72 -6.31 0.69
N VAL A 152 7.98 -6.20 0.29
CA VAL A 152 8.51 -6.78 -0.94
C VAL A 152 9.64 -7.72 -0.56
N ASN A 153 9.42 -8.99 -0.84
CA ASN A 153 10.23 -10.11 -0.39
C ASN A 153 10.06 -11.28 -1.38
N GLU A 154 10.89 -12.32 -1.27
CA GLU A 154 10.70 -13.56 -2.01
C GLU A 154 9.38 -14.25 -1.62
N GLU A 155 8.77 -14.97 -2.56
CA GLU A 155 7.41 -15.49 -2.44
C GLU A 155 7.21 -16.40 -1.22
N ASP A 156 8.20 -17.25 -0.90
CA ASP A 156 8.11 -18.18 0.22
C ASP A 156 8.10 -17.46 1.58
N GLU A 157 8.86 -16.37 1.70
CA GLU A 157 8.84 -15.53 2.90
C GLU A 157 7.52 -14.76 3.02
N MET A 158 7.00 -14.25 1.90
CA MET A 158 5.70 -13.56 1.87
C MET A 158 4.55 -14.49 2.27
N LYS A 159 4.51 -15.71 1.75
CA LYS A 159 3.48 -16.71 2.09
C LYS A 159 3.52 -17.10 3.56
N LYS A 160 4.72 -17.21 4.15
CA LYS A 160 4.88 -17.47 5.57
C LYS A 160 4.31 -16.31 6.41
N ARG A 161 4.68 -15.08 6.06
CA ARG A 161 4.22 -13.88 6.77
C ARG A 161 2.72 -13.63 6.65
N LEU A 162 2.13 -13.90 5.48
CA LEU A 162 0.69 -13.79 5.30
C LEU A 162 -0.07 -14.65 6.32
N LYS A 163 0.35 -15.91 6.51
CA LYS A 163 -0.25 -16.81 7.49
C LYS A 163 -0.07 -16.33 8.94
N GLU A 164 1.06 -15.72 9.26
CA GLU A 164 1.31 -15.13 10.59
C GLU A 164 0.39 -13.92 10.82
N MET A 165 0.28 -13.03 9.83
CA MET A 165 -0.60 -11.85 9.88
C MET A 165 -2.08 -12.21 9.93
N GLU A 166 -2.53 -13.23 9.22
CA GLU A 166 -3.91 -13.72 9.31
C GLU A 166 -4.25 -14.19 10.73
N GLY A 167 -3.29 -14.85 11.40
CA GLY A 167 -3.43 -15.24 12.81
C GLY A 167 -3.50 -14.04 13.76
N GLU A 168 -2.66 -13.02 13.56
CA GLU A 168 -2.67 -11.79 14.36
C GLU A 168 -3.93 -10.94 14.13
N ALA A 169 -4.37 -10.81 12.88
CA ALA A 169 -5.58 -10.08 12.51
C ALA A 169 -6.83 -10.73 13.13
N ALA A 170 -6.90 -12.06 13.14
CA ALA A 170 -7.97 -12.79 13.83
C ALA A 170 -8.01 -12.44 15.33
N ALA A 171 -6.85 -12.42 16.00
CA ALA A 171 -6.77 -12.05 17.42
C ALA A 171 -7.13 -10.58 17.68
N LEU A 172 -6.75 -9.65 16.79
CA LEU A 172 -7.13 -8.24 16.91
C LEU A 172 -8.62 -8.01 16.66
N CYS A 173 -9.22 -8.73 15.70
CA CYS A 173 -10.67 -8.70 15.47
C CYS A 173 -11.44 -9.22 16.70
N GLU A 174 -10.98 -10.30 17.34
CA GLU A 174 -11.55 -10.78 18.60
C GLU A 174 -11.45 -9.71 19.71
N MET A 175 -10.31 -9.04 19.82
CA MET A 175 -10.09 -8.01 20.81
C MET A 175 -10.92 -6.74 20.53
N GLN A 176 -11.10 -6.36 19.26
CA GLN A 176 -11.93 -5.23 18.86
C GLN A 176 -13.42 -5.51 19.07
N ALA A 177 -13.90 -6.72 18.80
CA ALA A 177 -15.28 -7.12 19.12
C ALA A 177 -15.56 -6.99 20.62
N ILE A 178 -14.61 -7.38 21.48
CA ILE A 178 -14.70 -7.18 22.94
C ILE A 178 -14.75 -5.68 23.30
N PHE A 179 -13.94 -4.84 22.64
CA PHE A 179 -13.95 -3.39 22.87
C PHE A 179 -15.23 -2.71 22.37
N GLU A 180 -15.81 -3.14 21.26
CA GLU A 180 -17.09 -2.62 20.74
C GLU A 180 -18.26 -3.01 21.65
N GLU A 181 -18.26 -4.23 22.20
CA GLU A 181 -19.20 -4.65 23.26
C GLU A 181 -19.09 -3.78 24.53
N MET A 182 -17.87 -3.40 24.92
CA MET A 182 -17.63 -2.52 26.07
C MET A 182 -17.87 -1.03 25.78
N GLY A 183 -17.58 -0.58 24.55
CA GLY A 183 -17.57 0.83 24.12
C GLY A 183 -18.94 1.39 23.73
N CYS A 184 -19.91 0.53 23.41
CA CYS A 184 -21.32 0.91 23.23
C CYS A 184 -21.90 1.62 24.49
N ALA A 185 -21.24 1.51 25.64
CA ALA A 185 -21.60 2.21 26.88
C ALA A 185 -21.09 3.65 27.01
N GLN A 186 -20.17 4.15 26.16
CA GLN A 186 -19.45 5.43 26.41
C GLN A 186 -19.47 6.49 25.28
N GLY A 187 -20.16 6.25 24.15
CA GLY A 187 -20.59 7.34 23.25
C GLY A 187 -19.49 8.09 22.46
N GLN A 188 -18.30 7.52 22.27
CA GLN A 188 -17.22 8.13 21.49
C GLN A 188 -16.92 7.30 20.24
N LEU A 189 -17.08 7.89 19.04
CA LEU A 189 -16.98 7.20 17.76
C LEU A 189 -15.56 7.37 17.18
N HIS A 190 -14.66 6.43 17.51
CA HIS A 190 -13.35 6.33 16.85
C HIS A 190 -13.47 5.42 15.62
N LEU A 191 -13.48 6.01 14.43
CA LEU A 191 -13.46 5.25 13.17
C LEU A 191 -12.03 4.78 12.89
N PHE A 192 -11.71 3.56 13.33
CA PHE A 192 -10.50 2.87 12.92
C PHE A 192 -10.79 2.12 11.61
N PHE A 193 -10.19 2.57 10.51
CA PHE A 193 -10.17 1.81 9.27
C PHE A 193 -8.81 1.10 9.15
N PRO A 194 -8.67 -0.16 9.57
CA PRO A 194 -7.54 -0.95 9.13
C PRO A 194 -7.69 -1.13 7.62
N CYS A 195 -6.92 -0.37 6.84
CA CYS A 195 -6.83 -0.55 5.40
C CYS A 195 -5.95 -1.77 5.14
N LEU A 196 -6.47 -2.96 5.44
CA LEU A 196 -5.90 -4.23 5.02
C LEU A 196 -6.36 -4.45 3.59
N LEU A 197 -5.51 -4.07 2.63
CA LEU A 197 -5.64 -4.47 1.23
C LEU A 197 -5.57 -6.00 1.15
N GLY A 198 -6.74 -6.65 1.31
CA GLY A 198 -6.91 -8.09 1.15
C GLY A 198 -7.48 -8.79 2.38
N PHE A 199 -8.76 -8.61 2.68
CA PHE A 199 -9.53 -9.64 3.39
C PHE A 199 -10.28 -10.52 2.38
N PRO A 200 -10.27 -11.86 2.54
CA PRO A 200 -11.19 -12.76 1.85
C PRO A 200 -12.64 -12.49 2.26
N SER A 201 -13.57 -12.58 1.32
CA SER A 201 -15.00 -12.25 1.47
C SER A 201 -15.82 -13.26 2.31
N TRP A 202 -15.19 -14.05 3.19
CA TRP A 202 -15.90 -15.01 4.04
C TRP A 202 -16.26 -14.47 5.43
N LEU A 203 -15.92 -13.21 5.73
CA LEU A 203 -16.28 -12.54 7.00
C LEU A 203 -17.66 -11.84 6.98
N GLN A 204 -18.55 -12.19 6.04
CA GLN A 204 -19.92 -11.67 5.96
C GLN A 204 -21.00 -12.78 5.96
N SER A 205 -20.79 -13.86 6.71
CA SER A 205 -21.82 -14.89 6.95
C SER A 205 -21.89 -15.35 8.39
#